data_AF-A0A443R936-F1
#
_entry.id   AF-A0A443R936-F1
#
_cell.length_a   1.000
_cell.length_b   1.000
_cell.length_c   1.000
_cell.angle_alpha   90.00
_cell.angle_beta   90.00
_cell.angle_gamma   90.00
#
_symmetry.space_group_name_H-M   'P 1'
#
loop_
_entity.id
_entity.type
_entity.pdbx_description
1 polymer ?
#
loop_
_entity_poly.entity_id
_entity_poly.type
_entity_poly.pdbx_seq_one_letter_code
_entity_poly.pdbx_strand_id
1 'polypeptide(L)'
;TTPMSFQVTPLPGTHPLIVLINPKSGGRQGLRILRKFQYLLNPRQVYDVNKGGPAQGLQFCKDLVNFRVLYKMNFSYVPAMCILPLGTGNDLARCLRWGSGYDKESLSNFLKKIEQSSVVMLDRWKIEISTSGVENEKGDPIPSNIFNNYFSIGVDASIAIKFHLEREKHPEKFNSRMKNKIWYFEFATSETFFATCKNLHEDVDVLCDGVSLDLKNGPSLQGIAVLNIPSIYGGSNLWGDSLSQRNRNRMLRKRKKRDRESSSNSFNNSDLSTAVQDIGDKLIEVIGLENCMHVGQVKAGLRASGRRLAQCSSVVIRLQATSDEHIKL
;
A
#
# COMPACT_ATOMS: atom_id res chain seq x y z
N THR A 1 11.68 -36.79 -26.75
CA THR A 1 10.69 -35.79 -27.22
C THR A 1 10.49 -34.75 -26.15
N THR A 2 10.76 -33.48 -26.46
CA THR A 2 10.39 -32.35 -25.59
C THR A 2 8.87 -32.36 -25.42
N PRO A 3 8.31 -32.18 -24.21
CA PRO A 3 6.86 -32.10 -24.06
C PRO A 3 6.33 -30.94 -24.89
N MET A 4 5.30 -31.17 -25.72
CA MET A 4 4.62 -30.07 -26.41
C MET A 4 4.12 -29.07 -25.36
N SER A 5 4.63 -27.84 -25.41
CA SER A 5 4.10 -26.75 -24.58
C SER A 5 2.64 -26.53 -24.97
N PHE A 6 1.73 -26.67 -24.02
CA PHE A 6 0.31 -26.42 -24.23
C PHE A 6 0.10 -24.97 -24.71
N GLN A 7 -0.14 -24.80 -26.01
CA GLN A 7 -0.45 -23.50 -26.58
C GLN A 7 -1.94 -23.18 -26.32
N VAL A 8 -2.20 -22.11 -25.59
CA VAL A 8 -3.56 -21.64 -25.31
C VAL A 8 -3.93 -20.61 -26.36
N THR A 9 -4.87 -20.96 -27.25
CA THR A 9 -5.41 -20.03 -28.25
C THR A 9 -6.70 -19.40 -27.70
N PRO A 10 -6.70 -18.11 -27.29
CA PRO A 10 -7.92 -17.46 -26.83
C PRO A 10 -8.90 -17.24 -27.99
N LEU A 11 -10.19 -17.30 -27.70
CA LEU A 11 -11.22 -16.96 -28.69
C LEU A 11 -11.18 -15.44 -28.99
N PRO A 12 -11.41 -15.00 -30.23
CA PRO A 12 -11.48 -13.58 -30.56
C PRO A 12 -12.45 -12.81 -29.65
N GLY A 13 -12.03 -11.63 -29.18
CA GLY A 13 -12.82 -10.80 -28.26
C GLY A 13 -12.86 -11.27 -26.80
N THR A 14 -12.27 -12.43 -26.46
CA THR A 14 -12.21 -12.91 -25.05
C THR A 14 -10.96 -12.41 -24.32
N HIS A 15 -11.08 -12.27 -23.00
CA HIS A 15 -9.98 -11.89 -22.11
C HIS A 15 -9.65 -13.08 -21.19
N PRO A 16 -8.53 -13.80 -21.39
CA PRO A 16 -8.16 -14.90 -20.51
C PRO A 16 -7.97 -14.42 -19.07
N LEU A 17 -8.57 -15.13 -18.11
CA LEU A 17 -8.45 -14.82 -16.68
C LEU A 17 -7.63 -15.90 -15.96
N ILE A 18 -6.70 -15.47 -15.12
CA ILE A 18 -6.00 -16.33 -14.15
C ILE A 18 -6.33 -15.91 -12.72
N VAL A 19 -6.80 -16.87 -11.94
CA VAL A 19 -7.20 -16.72 -10.55
C VAL A 19 -6.13 -17.33 -9.66
N LEU A 20 -5.45 -16.48 -8.89
CA LEU A 20 -4.40 -16.88 -7.94
C LEU A 20 -4.94 -16.68 -6.52
N ILE A 21 -5.12 -17.75 -5.76
CA ILE A 21 -5.74 -17.70 -4.43
C ILE A 21 -4.78 -18.22 -3.38
N ASN A 22 -4.71 -17.52 -2.24
CA ASN A 22 -4.19 -18.08 -0.99
C ASN A 22 -5.36 -18.67 -0.17
N PRO A 23 -5.45 -20.00 -0.01
CA PRO A 23 -6.51 -20.65 0.77
C PRO A 23 -6.67 -20.18 2.22
N LYS A 24 -5.60 -19.66 2.84
CA LYS A 24 -5.61 -19.20 4.24
C LYS A 24 -6.37 -17.86 4.41
N SER A 25 -6.51 -17.06 3.34
CA SER A 25 -7.16 -15.75 3.37
C SER A 25 -8.64 -15.81 3.76
N GLY A 26 -9.15 -14.70 4.33
CA GLY A 26 -10.56 -14.53 4.68
C GLY A 26 -11.03 -15.36 5.86
N GLY A 27 -10.15 -15.80 6.75
CA GLY A 27 -10.49 -16.71 7.84
C GLY A 27 -10.87 -18.10 7.28
N ARG A 28 -9.96 -18.68 6.48
CA ARG A 28 -10.15 -19.97 5.76
C ARG A 28 -11.24 -19.98 4.67
N GLN A 29 -11.84 -18.83 4.34
CA GLN A 29 -12.76 -18.72 3.19
C GLN A 29 -12.06 -18.95 1.84
N GLY A 30 -10.75 -18.68 1.74
CA GLY A 30 -9.96 -18.85 0.51
C GLY A 30 -10.10 -20.25 -0.10
N LEU A 31 -10.08 -21.32 0.71
CA LEU A 31 -10.24 -22.70 0.21
C LEU A 31 -11.61 -22.95 -0.43
N ARG A 32 -12.69 -22.38 0.14
CA ARG A 32 -14.05 -22.48 -0.43
C ARG A 32 -14.14 -21.73 -1.75
N ILE A 33 -13.47 -20.58 -1.84
CA ILE A 33 -13.46 -19.72 -3.04
C ILE A 33 -12.61 -20.37 -4.15
N LEU A 34 -11.46 -20.97 -3.82
CA LEU A 34 -10.64 -21.76 -4.75
C LEU A 34 -11.49 -22.86 -5.41
N ARG A 35 -12.15 -23.71 -4.61
CA ARG A 35 -13.02 -24.79 -5.12
C ARG A 35 -14.17 -24.27 -6.00
N LYS A 36 -14.78 -23.13 -5.64
CA LYS A 36 -15.82 -22.52 -6.47
C LYS A 36 -15.29 -22.00 -7.81
N PHE A 37 -14.13 -21.35 -7.84
CA PHE A 37 -13.53 -20.93 -9.10
C PHE A 37 -13.10 -22.12 -9.97
N GLN A 38 -12.58 -23.20 -9.38
CA GLN A 38 -12.28 -24.45 -10.09
C GLN A 38 -13.51 -25.15 -10.69
N TYR A 39 -14.72 -24.82 -10.21
CA TYR A 39 -15.98 -25.28 -10.77
C TYR A 39 -16.54 -24.32 -11.84
N LEU A 40 -16.32 -23.02 -11.69
CA LEU A 40 -16.82 -21.98 -12.60
C LEU A 40 -15.91 -21.70 -13.81
N LEU A 41 -14.62 -22.00 -13.69
CA LEU A 41 -13.58 -21.76 -14.70
C LEU A 41 -12.86 -23.08 -14.99
N ASN A 42 -12.03 -23.12 -16.03
CA ASN A 42 -11.15 -24.27 -16.24
C ASN A 42 -10.20 -24.41 -15.03
N PRO A 43 -10.03 -25.59 -14.40
CA PRO A 43 -9.12 -25.77 -13.28
C PRO A 43 -7.67 -25.33 -13.56
N ARG A 44 -7.23 -25.36 -14.83
CA ARG A 44 -5.91 -24.84 -15.25
C ARG A 44 -5.78 -23.31 -15.18
N GLN A 45 -6.86 -22.58 -14.90
CA GLN A 45 -6.84 -21.12 -14.69
C GLN A 45 -6.80 -20.75 -13.20
N VAL A 46 -6.90 -21.71 -12.28
CA VAL A 46 -7.20 -21.46 -10.86
C VAL A 46 -6.16 -22.14 -9.96
N TYR A 47 -5.23 -21.35 -9.44
CA TYR A 47 -4.07 -21.84 -8.71
C TYR A 47 -4.13 -21.54 -7.22
N ASP A 48 -3.68 -22.51 -6.43
CA ASP A 48 -3.38 -22.38 -5.01
C ASP A 48 -1.93 -21.88 -4.85
N VAL A 49 -1.76 -20.64 -4.42
CA VAL A 49 -0.45 -19.99 -4.27
C VAL A 49 0.45 -20.72 -3.25
N ASN A 50 -0.13 -21.53 -2.35
CA ASN A 50 0.67 -22.33 -1.41
C ASN A 50 1.27 -23.61 -2.05
N LYS A 51 0.90 -23.95 -3.30
CA LYS A 51 1.32 -25.19 -4.00
C LYS A 51 2.26 -24.91 -5.17
N GLY A 52 3.41 -24.28 -4.88
CA GLY A 52 4.39 -23.90 -5.90
C GLY A 52 4.40 -22.41 -6.25
N GLY A 53 3.77 -21.57 -5.43
CA GLY A 53 3.79 -20.12 -5.57
C GLY A 53 2.90 -19.59 -6.71
N PRO A 54 2.97 -18.28 -6.98
CA PRO A 54 2.23 -17.67 -8.08
C PRO A 54 2.83 -18.01 -9.45
N ALA A 55 4.13 -18.32 -9.51
CA ALA A 55 4.90 -18.48 -10.74
C ALA A 55 4.32 -19.56 -11.68
N GLN A 56 3.73 -20.63 -11.16
CA GLN A 56 3.18 -21.72 -11.98
C GLN A 56 2.03 -21.24 -12.90
N GLY A 57 1.10 -20.43 -12.37
CA GLY A 57 0.00 -19.89 -13.16
C GLY A 57 0.39 -18.73 -14.07
N LEU A 58 1.56 -18.16 -13.85
CA LEU A 58 2.10 -17.04 -14.61
C LEU A 58 2.92 -17.56 -15.79
N GLN A 59 3.70 -18.62 -15.58
CA GLN A 59 4.39 -19.36 -16.64
C GLN A 59 3.41 -19.99 -17.65
N PHE A 60 2.21 -20.37 -17.21
CA PHE A 60 1.13 -20.88 -18.09
C PHE A 60 0.61 -19.81 -19.07
N CYS A 61 0.78 -18.52 -18.78
CA CYS A 61 0.24 -17.42 -19.59
C CYS A 61 1.31 -16.53 -20.23
N LYS A 62 2.58 -16.92 -20.16
CA LYS A 62 3.70 -16.14 -20.71
C LYS A 62 3.56 -15.80 -22.21
N ASP A 63 2.85 -16.65 -22.97
CA ASP A 63 2.65 -16.54 -24.41
C ASP A 63 1.24 -15.98 -24.77
N LEU A 64 0.44 -15.55 -23.77
CA LEU A 64 -0.89 -14.98 -23.98
C LEU A 64 -0.85 -13.45 -24.08
N VAL A 65 -1.60 -12.90 -25.03
CA VAL A 65 -1.86 -11.46 -25.15
C VAL A 65 -3.20 -11.13 -24.46
N ASN A 66 -3.31 -9.95 -23.83
CA ASN A 66 -4.54 -9.41 -23.23
C ASN A 66 -5.20 -10.27 -22.12
N PHE A 67 -4.39 -10.99 -21.33
CA PHE A 67 -4.88 -11.71 -20.15
C PHE A 67 -4.93 -10.84 -18.88
N ARG A 68 -5.76 -11.24 -17.91
CA ARG A 68 -5.95 -10.58 -16.60
C ARG A 68 -5.58 -11.52 -15.46
N VAL A 69 -4.98 -10.99 -14.39
CA VAL A 69 -4.33 -11.80 -13.34
C VAL A 69 -4.61 -11.25 -11.93
N LEU A 70 -4.68 -12.11 -10.92
CA LEU A 70 -4.75 -11.71 -9.51
C LEU A 70 -3.34 -11.53 -8.83
N TYR A 71 -2.31 -11.10 -9.58
CA TYR A 71 -0.86 -10.91 -9.24
C TYR A 71 -0.13 -10.25 -10.45
N LYS A 72 1.08 -9.63 -10.44
CA LYS A 72 2.16 -9.51 -9.42
C LYS A 72 3.58 -9.92 -9.93
N MET A 73 3.80 -10.17 -11.23
CA MET A 73 5.13 -10.50 -11.83
C MET A 73 5.54 -9.58 -13.00
N ASN A 74 6.82 -9.63 -13.39
CA ASN A 74 7.37 -9.01 -14.59
C ASN A 74 7.13 -9.90 -15.83
N PHE A 75 6.57 -9.30 -16.88
CA PHE A 75 6.31 -9.90 -18.19
C PHE A 75 6.60 -8.86 -19.28
N SER A 76 6.83 -9.30 -20.52
CA SER A 76 6.94 -8.39 -21.69
C SER A 76 5.63 -7.64 -22.00
N TYR A 77 4.50 -8.12 -21.47
CA TYR A 77 3.19 -7.47 -21.49
C TYR A 77 2.66 -7.44 -20.05
N VAL A 78 2.34 -6.25 -19.51
CA VAL A 78 1.81 -6.13 -18.14
C VAL A 78 0.31 -6.46 -18.13
N PRO A 79 -0.13 -7.59 -17.52
CA PRO A 79 -1.55 -7.94 -17.50
C PRO A 79 -2.33 -7.03 -16.56
N ALA A 80 -3.58 -6.73 -16.91
CA ALA A 80 -4.47 -5.99 -16.02
C ALA A 80 -4.80 -6.83 -14.78
N MET A 81 -4.75 -6.20 -13.59
CA MET A 81 -4.97 -6.89 -12.32
C MET A 81 -6.30 -6.51 -11.67
N CYS A 82 -6.94 -7.49 -11.04
CA CYS A 82 -8.12 -7.28 -10.17
C CYS A 82 -7.90 -7.93 -8.81
N ILE A 83 -8.65 -7.52 -7.79
CA ILE A 83 -8.46 -7.99 -6.41
C ILE A 83 -9.79 -8.45 -5.83
N LEU A 84 -9.84 -9.69 -5.37
CA LEU A 84 -10.93 -10.17 -4.51
C LEU A 84 -10.54 -9.92 -3.03
N PRO A 85 -11.22 -9.01 -2.30
CA PRO A 85 -10.73 -8.51 -1.01
C PRO A 85 -10.95 -9.52 0.15
N LEU A 86 -10.13 -10.58 0.19
CA LEU A 86 -10.22 -11.62 1.22
C LEU A 86 -9.47 -11.27 2.53
N GLY A 87 -8.64 -10.22 2.56
CA GLY A 87 -7.88 -9.82 3.75
C GLY A 87 -8.71 -9.05 4.79
N THR A 88 -8.01 -8.50 5.79
CA THR A 88 -8.60 -7.58 6.79
C THR A 88 -8.53 -6.11 6.34
N GLY A 89 -7.36 -5.66 5.88
CA GLY A 89 -7.13 -4.28 5.41
C GLY A 89 -7.78 -4.05 4.05
N ASN A 90 -7.27 -4.75 3.02
CA ASN A 90 -7.72 -4.66 1.62
C ASN A 90 -7.55 -3.28 0.98
N ASP A 91 -6.56 -2.49 1.42
CA ASP A 91 -6.41 -1.08 1.04
C ASP A 91 -6.33 -0.83 -0.47
N LEU A 92 -5.55 -1.62 -1.21
CA LEU A 92 -5.51 -1.51 -2.67
C LEU A 92 -6.86 -1.87 -3.32
N ALA A 93 -7.63 -2.80 -2.74
CA ALA A 93 -8.97 -3.14 -3.21
C ALA A 93 -10.01 -2.04 -2.89
N ARG A 94 -9.81 -1.27 -1.81
CA ARG A 94 -10.64 -0.10 -1.48
C ARG A 94 -10.38 1.05 -2.45
N CYS A 95 -9.10 1.36 -2.65
CA CYS A 95 -8.63 2.34 -3.62
C CYS A 95 -9.19 2.04 -5.02
N LEU A 96 -9.02 0.80 -5.50
CA LEU A 96 -9.53 0.33 -6.79
C LEU A 96 -11.03 -0.03 -6.80
N ARG A 97 -11.77 0.32 -5.76
CA ARG A 97 -13.25 0.15 -5.62
C ARG A 97 -13.78 -1.30 -5.70
N TRP A 98 -12.91 -2.31 -5.64
CA TRP A 98 -13.27 -3.73 -5.43
C TRP A 98 -13.88 -4.01 -4.05
N GLY A 99 -13.66 -3.11 -3.08
CA GLY A 99 -14.41 -3.06 -1.83
C GLY A 99 -13.60 -3.35 -0.56
N SER A 100 -14.28 -3.19 0.57
CA SER A 100 -13.70 -3.27 1.92
C SER A 100 -13.31 -4.69 2.35
N GLY A 101 -14.00 -5.69 1.78
CA GLY A 101 -13.89 -7.09 2.13
C GLY A 101 -14.93 -7.88 1.37
N TYR A 102 -14.60 -9.11 0.96
CA TYR A 102 -15.57 -10.00 0.35
C TYR A 102 -16.67 -10.36 1.35
N ASP A 103 -17.92 -10.29 0.90
CA ASP A 103 -19.11 -10.61 1.70
C ASP A 103 -20.03 -11.58 0.97
N LYS A 104 -19.48 -12.76 0.65
CA LYS A 104 -20.21 -13.94 0.15
C LYS A 104 -20.99 -13.76 -1.16
N GLU A 105 -20.81 -12.66 -1.89
CA GLU A 105 -21.45 -12.42 -3.19
C GLU A 105 -21.19 -13.58 -4.18
N SER A 106 -22.07 -13.73 -5.17
CA SER A 106 -21.84 -14.76 -6.20
C SER A 106 -20.56 -14.46 -6.98
N LEU A 107 -19.65 -15.44 -7.05
CA LEU A 107 -18.43 -15.30 -7.85
C LEU A 107 -18.75 -15.10 -9.35
N SER A 108 -19.90 -15.59 -9.84
CA SER A 108 -20.39 -15.30 -11.19
C SER A 108 -20.73 -13.80 -11.37
N ASN A 109 -21.23 -13.13 -10.33
CA ASN A 109 -21.45 -11.69 -10.35
C ASN A 109 -20.12 -10.93 -10.25
N PHE A 110 -19.16 -11.44 -9.48
CA PHE A 110 -17.80 -10.89 -9.44
C PHE A 110 -17.08 -11.00 -10.79
N LEU A 111 -17.24 -12.12 -11.52
CA LEU A 111 -16.73 -12.28 -12.88
C LEU A 111 -17.35 -11.25 -13.85
N LYS A 112 -18.67 -11.01 -13.79
CA LYS A 112 -19.32 -9.93 -14.55
C LYS A 112 -18.79 -8.54 -14.20
N LYS A 113 -18.50 -8.26 -12.91
CA LYS A 113 -17.85 -7.01 -12.49
C LYS A 113 -16.44 -6.86 -13.08
N ILE A 114 -15.67 -7.95 -13.19
CA ILE A 114 -14.36 -7.94 -13.87
C ILE A 114 -14.55 -7.63 -15.36
N GLU A 115 -15.46 -8.30 -16.04
CA GLU A 115 -15.74 -8.07 -17.46
C GLU A 115 -16.08 -6.60 -17.74
N GLN A 116 -16.91 -5.99 -16.89
CA GLN A 116 -17.36 -4.59 -16.99
C GLN A 116 -16.39 -3.56 -16.41
N SER A 117 -15.30 -3.95 -15.74
CA SER A 117 -14.38 -3.00 -15.10
C SER A 117 -13.43 -2.32 -16.09
N SER A 118 -13.17 -1.03 -15.87
CA SER A 118 -12.13 -0.28 -16.56
C SER A 118 -10.73 -0.58 -15.98
N VAL A 119 -9.72 -0.55 -16.85
CA VAL A 119 -8.31 -0.58 -16.41
C VAL A 119 -7.92 0.82 -15.93
N VAL A 120 -7.14 0.88 -14.85
CA VAL A 120 -6.48 2.09 -14.37
C VAL A 120 -4.99 1.80 -14.22
N MET A 121 -4.15 2.82 -14.40
CA MET A 121 -2.72 2.71 -14.11
C MET A 121 -2.49 2.77 -12.58
N LEU A 122 -1.43 2.11 -12.13
CA LEU A 122 -0.98 2.13 -10.74
C LEU A 122 0.54 2.22 -10.75
N ASP A 123 1.07 3.30 -10.18
CA ASP A 123 2.49 3.49 -10.01
C ASP A 123 3.07 2.48 -9.02
N ARG A 124 4.35 2.17 -9.22
CA ARG A 124 5.06 1.11 -8.49
C ARG A 124 6.42 1.62 -8.10
N TRP A 125 6.61 1.77 -6.79
CA TRP A 125 7.75 2.48 -6.24
C TRP A 125 8.84 1.52 -5.82
N LYS A 126 10.05 1.78 -6.30
CA LYS A 126 11.26 1.06 -5.92
C LYS A 126 11.80 1.64 -4.62
N ILE A 127 12.20 0.78 -3.69
CA ILE A 127 12.96 1.13 -2.50
C ILE A 127 14.38 0.58 -2.68
N GLU A 128 15.36 1.42 -2.40
CA GLU A 128 16.77 1.03 -2.27
C GLU A 128 17.20 1.43 -0.86
N ILE A 129 17.81 0.51 -0.13
CA ILE A 129 18.33 0.75 1.22
C ILE A 129 19.83 0.48 1.17
N SER A 130 20.60 1.45 1.66
CA SER A 130 22.05 1.41 1.73
C SER A 130 22.49 1.78 3.15
N THR A 131 23.30 0.94 3.79
CA THR A 131 23.91 1.24 5.08
C THR A 131 25.23 1.97 4.88
N SER A 132 25.48 3.00 5.69
CA SER A 132 26.68 3.85 5.60
C SER A 132 27.84 3.38 6.49
N GLY A 133 27.75 2.15 7.03
CA GLY A 133 28.63 1.60 8.07
C GLY A 133 29.31 0.30 7.67
N VAL A 134 30.24 -0.16 8.52
CA VAL A 134 31.15 -1.30 8.30
C VAL A 134 30.42 -2.56 7.80
N GLU A 135 31.00 -3.23 6.79
CA GLU A 135 30.42 -4.33 6.00
C GLU A 135 29.97 -5.60 6.78
N ASN A 136 30.15 -5.62 8.10
CA ASN A 136 30.01 -6.81 8.94
C ASN A 136 28.63 -6.98 9.61
N GLU A 137 27.79 -5.94 9.69
CA GLU A 137 26.43 -6.07 10.20
C GLU A 137 25.42 -6.26 9.06
N LYS A 138 25.24 -7.52 8.66
CA LYS A 138 24.15 -7.90 7.75
C LYS A 138 22.83 -7.90 8.52
N GLY A 139 22.11 -6.78 8.43
CA GLY A 139 20.70 -6.70 8.81
C GLY A 139 19.82 -7.66 8.00
N ASP A 140 18.55 -7.77 8.39
CA ASP A 140 17.61 -8.70 7.77
C ASP A 140 17.45 -8.45 6.25
N PRO A 141 17.38 -9.52 5.42
CA PRO A 141 17.30 -9.37 3.97
C PRO A 141 15.98 -8.73 3.55
N ILE A 142 16.07 -7.64 2.79
CA ILE A 142 14.91 -6.88 2.31
C ILE A 142 13.99 -7.79 1.47
N PRO A 143 12.75 -8.08 1.90
CA PRO A 143 11.92 -9.11 1.25
C PRO A 143 11.34 -8.67 -0.11
N SER A 144 11.31 -7.36 -0.38
CA SER A 144 10.91 -6.80 -1.68
C SER A 144 11.44 -5.37 -1.80
N ASN A 145 12.11 -5.07 -2.91
CA ASN A 145 12.54 -3.71 -3.26
C ASN A 145 11.46 -2.91 -4.00
N ILE A 146 10.21 -3.37 -4.03
CA ILE A 146 9.07 -2.66 -4.65
C ILE A 146 7.83 -2.70 -3.75
N PHE A 147 7.23 -1.54 -3.51
CA PHE A 147 5.90 -1.41 -2.88
C PHE A 147 4.86 -0.84 -3.85
N ASN A 148 3.60 -1.09 -3.53
CA ASN A 148 2.44 -0.68 -4.32
C ASN A 148 1.43 0.18 -3.54
N ASN A 149 1.50 0.18 -2.20
CA ASN A 149 0.48 0.80 -1.34
C ASN A 149 1.09 1.95 -0.53
N TYR A 150 1.97 1.62 0.41
CA TYR A 150 2.66 2.55 1.28
C TYR A 150 3.91 1.88 1.89
N PHE A 151 4.83 2.71 2.36
CA PHE A 151 6.00 2.37 3.16
C PHE A 151 6.04 3.32 4.37
N SER A 152 6.59 2.90 5.51
CA SER A 152 6.63 3.72 6.72
C SER A 152 7.83 3.40 7.60
N ILE A 153 8.29 4.40 8.35
CA ILE A 153 9.30 4.28 9.40
C ILE A 153 8.79 4.87 10.73
N GLY A 154 9.41 4.44 11.82
CA GLY A 154 9.05 4.87 13.17
C GLY A 154 7.79 4.18 13.71
N VAL A 155 6.92 4.96 14.36
CA VAL A 155 5.79 4.46 15.15
C VAL A 155 4.85 3.49 14.42
N ASP A 156 4.58 3.73 13.14
CA ASP A 156 3.74 2.83 12.35
C ASP A 156 4.43 1.48 12.07
N ALA A 157 5.72 1.52 11.70
CA ALA A 157 6.53 0.32 11.50
C ALA A 157 6.62 -0.51 12.79
N SER A 158 6.82 0.12 13.95
CA SER A 158 6.82 -0.57 15.25
C SER A 158 5.51 -1.30 15.53
N ILE A 159 4.36 -0.66 15.30
CA ILE A 159 3.03 -1.29 15.46
C ILE A 159 2.87 -2.45 14.47
N ALA A 160 3.29 -2.28 13.21
CA ALA A 160 3.21 -3.30 12.19
C ALA A 160 4.09 -4.53 12.50
N ILE A 161 5.31 -4.31 13.00
CA ILE A 161 6.25 -5.35 13.46
C ILE A 161 5.63 -6.11 14.64
N LYS A 162 5.14 -5.42 15.68
CA LYS A 162 4.48 -6.07 16.83
C LYS A 162 3.27 -6.92 16.41
N PHE A 163 2.42 -6.40 15.52
CA PHE A 163 1.30 -7.16 14.97
C PHE A 163 1.76 -8.38 14.15
N HIS A 164 2.86 -8.26 13.40
CA HIS A 164 3.42 -9.36 12.62
C HIS A 164 3.96 -10.48 13.52
N LEU A 165 4.77 -10.14 14.51
CA LEU A 165 5.44 -11.10 15.40
C LEU A 165 4.42 -11.88 16.25
N GLU A 166 3.44 -11.21 16.86
CA GLU A 166 2.40 -11.91 17.62
C GLU A 166 1.55 -12.81 16.70
N ARG A 167 1.33 -12.41 15.44
CA ARG A 167 0.62 -13.23 14.46
C ARG A 167 1.38 -14.48 14.02
N GLU A 168 2.71 -14.43 13.94
CA GLU A 168 3.53 -15.61 13.66
C GLU A 168 3.61 -16.55 14.86
N LYS A 169 3.71 -15.99 16.06
CA LYS A 169 3.76 -16.74 17.31
C LYS A 169 2.42 -17.40 17.67
N HIS A 170 1.30 -16.75 17.34
CA HIS A 170 -0.05 -17.14 17.75
C HIS A 170 -1.09 -17.08 16.61
N PRO A 171 -0.87 -17.75 15.45
CA PRO A 171 -1.69 -17.62 14.26
C PRO A 171 -3.17 -18.00 14.46
N GLU A 172 -3.47 -18.83 15.46
CA GLU A 172 -4.82 -19.19 15.88
C GLU A 172 -5.64 -18.00 16.39
N LYS A 173 -5.00 -16.99 17.01
CA LYS A 173 -5.64 -15.75 17.48
C LYS A 173 -6.09 -14.85 16.31
N PHE A 174 -5.45 -14.95 15.15
CA PHE A 174 -5.60 -14.04 14.00
C PHE A 174 -6.52 -14.55 12.88
N ASN A 175 -7.44 -15.45 13.23
CA ASN A 175 -8.30 -16.16 12.29
C ASN A 175 -9.53 -15.38 11.78
N SER A 176 -9.77 -14.14 12.24
CA SER A 176 -10.97 -13.36 11.93
C SER A 176 -10.64 -11.89 11.64
N ARG A 177 -11.30 -11.32 10.61
CA ARG A 177 -11.14 -9.89 10.25
C ARG A 177 -11.43 -8.96 11.44
N MET A 178 -12.42 -9.28 12.28
CA MET A 178 -12.75 -8.46 13.45
C MET A 178 -11.67 -8.54 14.52
N LYS A 179 -11.24 -9.75 14.90
CA LYS A 179 -10.16 -9.97 15.88
C LYS A 179 -8.85 -9.29 15.42
N ASN A 180 -8.53 -9.39 14.14
CA ASN A 180 -7.32 -8.77 13.58
C ASN A 180 -7.35 -7.23 13.66
N LYS A 181 -8.53 -6.60 13.61
CA LYS A 181 -8.66 -5.15 13.84
C LYS A 181 -8.45 -4.78 15.31
N ILE A 182 -8.97 -5.59 16.23
CA ILE A 182 -8.82 -5.42 17.69
C ILE A 182 -7.35 -5.54 18.09
N TRP A 183 -6.67 -6.63 17.71
CA TRP A 183 -5.24 -6.81 17.98
C TRP A 183 -4.38 -5.63 17.53
N TYR A 184 -4.60 -5.14 16.30
CA TYR A 184 -3.86 -3.96 15.81
C TYR A 184 -4.16 -2.69 16.64
N PHE A 185 -5.40 -2.51 17.09
CA PHE A 185 -5.75 -1.40 17.98
C PHE A 185 -5.06 -1.53 19.34
N GLU A 186 -5.06 -2.72 19.94
CA GLU A 186 -4.35 -3.00 21.20
C GLU A 186 -2.84 -2.75 21.08
N PHE A 187 -2.19 -3.15 19.98
CA PHE A 187 -0.77 -2.85 19.76
C PHE A 187 -0.51 -1.35 19.60
N ALA A 188 -1.33 -0.63 18.83
CA ALA A 188 -1.24 0.82 18.72
C ALA A 188 -1.42 1.53 20.08
N THR A 189 -2.34 1.04 20.91
CA THR A 189 -2.52 1.53 22.29
C THR A 189 -1.28 1.24 23.13
N SER A 190 -0.73 0.03 23.10
CA SER A 190 0.49 -0.31 23.86
C SER A 190 1.71 0.52 23.44
N GLU A 191 1.92 0.76 22.15
CA GLU A 191 3.00 1.62 21.66
C GLU A 191 2.86 3.07 22.15
N THR A 192 1.64 3.53 22.45
CA THR A 192 1.42 4.85 23.05
C THR A 192 2.12 5.00 24.41
N PHE A 193 2.21 3.90 25.18
CA PHE A 193 2.85 3.88 26.49
C PHE A 193 4.36 3.70 26.42
N PHE A 194 4.87 2.89 25.48
CA PHE A 194 6.32 2.68 25.31
C PHE A 194 7.01 3.85 24.59
N ALA A 195 6.33 4.50 23.64
CA ALA A 195 6.80 5.68 22.92
C ALA A 195 8.22 5.52 22.33
N THR A 196 8.45 4.35 21.73
CA THR A 196 9.72 3.84 21.16
C THR A 196 10.36 4.77 20.13
N CYS A 197 9.56 5.46 19.31
CA CYS A 197 10.02 6.35 18.25
C CYS A 197 9.84 7.84 18.59
N LYS A 198 9.97 8.21 19.88
CA LYS A 198 10.03 9.62 20.30
C LYS A 198 11.08 10.38 19.49
N ASN A 199 10.76 11.63 19.18
CA ASN A 199 11.66 12.57 18.51
C ASN A 199 12.20 12.18 17.13
N LEU A 200 11.67 11.17 16.42
CA LEU A 200 12.15 10.75 15.09
C LEU A 200 12.49 11.91 14.12
N HIS A 201 11.74 13.01 14.13
CA HIS A 201 12.05 14.23 13.36
C HIS A 201 13.44 14.87 13.58
N GLU A 202 14.13 14.57 14.69
CA GLU A 202 15.48 15.04 15.02
C GLU A 202 16.54 14.12 14.39
N ASP A 203 16.25 12.82 14.28
CA ASP A 203 17.16 11.78 13.80
C ASP A 203 17.03 11.47 12.30
N VAL A 204 16.10 12.13 11.58
CA VAL A 204 15.86 11.85 10.16
C VAL A 204 15.94 13.10 9.27
N ASP A 205 16.77 13.00 8.22
CA ASP A 205 16.74 13.96 7.12
C ASP A 205 15.90 13.38 5.98
N VAL A 206 14.93 14.15 5.48
CA VAL A 206 14.09 13.76 4.35
C VAL A 206 14.24 14.76 3.21
N LEU A 207 14.64 14.26 2.05
CA LEU A 207 14.72 15.04 0.82
C LEU A 207 13.61 14.58 -0.14
N CYS A 208 12.83 15.52 -0.65
CA CYS A 208 11.77 15.31 -1.62
C CYS A 208 12.13 16.05 -2.91
N ASP A 209 12.30 15.33 -4.03
CA ASP A 209 12.82 15.89 -5.29
C ASP A 209 14.11 16.71 -5.12
N GLY A 210 15.00 16.22 -4.26
CA GLY A 210 16.28 16.87 -3.92
C GLY A 210 16.18 18.03 -2.93
N VAL A 211 14.97 18.49 -2.57
CA VAL A 211 14.75 19.56 -1.59
C VAL A 211 14.61 18.97 -0.19
N SER A 212 15.46 19.42 0.75
CA SER A 212 15.37 18.99 2.15
C SER A 212 14.13 19.56 2.84
N LEU A 213 13.45 18.73 3.63
CA LEU A 213 12.35 19.13 4.50
C LEU A 213 12.89 19.56 5.87
N ASP A 214 12.49 20.74 6.34
CA ASP A 214 12.79 21.19 7.70
C ASP A 214 11.88 20.48 8.71
N LEU A 215 12.29 19.27 9.11
CA LEU A 215 11.62 18.48 10.12
C LEU A 215 12.07 18.86 11.54
N LYS A 216 13.35 19.25 11.72
CA LYS A 216 13.96 19.54 13.01
C LYS A 216 13.40 20.79 13.69
N ASN A 217 13.07 21.84 12.92
CA ASN A 217 12.36 23.01 13.45
C ASN A 217 10.83 22.87 13.35
N GLY A 218 10.34 21.72 12.87
CA GLY A 218 8.93 21.39 12.76
C GLY A 218 8.35 20.83 14.06
N PRO A 219 7.02 20.65 14.16
CA PRO A 219 6.39 19.92 15.25
C PRO A 219 6.83 18.45 15.28
N SER A 220 6.99 17.91 16.49
CA SER A 220 7.45 16.54 16.74
C SER A 220 6.69 15.49 15.93
N LEU A 221 7.46 14.67 15.21
CA LEU A 221 7.00 13.48 14.51
C LEU A 221 7.66 12.25 15.11
N GLN A 222 6.88 11.18 15.25
CA GLN A 222 7.31 9.85 15.69
C GLN A 222 7.28 8.82 14.55
N GLY A 223 6.81 9.22 13.36
CA GLY A 223 6.80 8.37 12.18
C GLY A 223 6.71 9.18 10.89
N ILE A 224 7.20 8.57 9.81
CA ILE A 224 7.05 9.09 8.45
C ILE A 224 6.45 7.97 7.60
N ALA A 225 5.38 8.28 6.88
CA ALA A 225 4.73 7.38 5.95
C ALA A 225 4.79 7.96 4.53
N VAL A 226 5.06 7.09 3.56
CA VAL A 226 5.17 7.40 2.14
C VAL A 226 4.08 6.59 1.44
N LEU A 227 3.08 7.26 0.86
CA LEU A 227 1.83 6.64 0.40
C LEU A 227 1.71 6.75 -1.13
N ASN A 228 1.42 5.64 -1.80
CA ASN A 228 1.10 5.56 -3.23
C ASN A 228 -0.41 5.38 -3.49
N ILE A 229 -1.21 5.14 -2.44
CA ILE A 229 -2.67 5.00 -2.55
C ILE A 229 -3.40 5.75 -1.42
N PRO A 230 -4.62 6.28 -1.68
CA PRO A 230 -5.48 6.93 -0.69
C PRO A 230 -6.21 5.93 0.24
N SER A 231 -5.51 4.90 0.71
CA SER A 231 -6.02 3.93 1.69
C SER A 231 -4.89 3.30 2.49
N ILE A 232 -4.99 3.41 3.82
CA ILE A 232 -4.10 2.77 4.78
C ILE A 232 -4.91 2.26 5.99
N TYR A 233 -4.36 1.33 6.77
CA TYR A 233 -4.98 0.73 7.97
C TYR A 233 -6.35 0.05 7.77
N GLY A 234 -6.71 -0.27 6.52
CA GLY A 234 -8.00 -0.82 6.15
C GLY A 234 -9.06 0.23 5.85
N GLY A 235 -8.67 1.35 5.21
CA GLY A 235 -9.59 2.36 4.65
C GLY A 235 -9.48 3.78 5.20
N SER A 236 -8.48 4.10 6.02
CA SER A 236 -8.18 5.47 6.42
C SER A 236 -7.47 6.23 5.29
N ASN A 237 -7.78 7.53 5.14
CA ASN A 237 -7.09 8.43 4.22
C ASN A 237 -6.09 9.30 5.01
N LEU A 238 -4.81 8.95 5.01
CA LEU A 238 -3.78 9.75 5.71
C LEU A 238 -3.41 11.04 4.98
N TRP A 239 -3.62 11.15 3.67
CA TRP A 239 -3.50 12.42 2.96
C TRP A 239 -4.66 13.37 3.32
N GLY A 240 -5.84 12.81 3.57
CA GLY A 240 -7.08 13.56 3.80
C GLY A 240 -7.70 14.08 2.51
N ASP A 241 -8.90 14.63 2.60
CA ASP A 241 -9.61 15.13 1.44
C ASP A 241 -9.01 16.45 0.91
N SER A 242 -9.04 16.65 -0.41
CA SER A 242 -8.73 17.96 -0.99
C SER A 242 -9.92 18.90 -0.82
N LEU A 243 -9.67 20.20 -0.64
CA LEU A 243 -10.74 21.21 -0.57
C LEU A 243 -11.67 21.10 -1.79
N SER A 244 -12.99 21.14 -1.54
CA SER A 244 -14.01 21.01 -2.59
C SER A 244 -13.78 22.01 -3.73
N GLN A 245 -14.14 21.64 -4.97
CA GLN A 245 -13.94 22.50 -6.15
C GLN A 245 -14.55 23.91 -5.97
N ARG A 246 -15.68 24.01 -5.24
CA ARG A 246 -16.35 25.28 -4.92
C ARG A 246 -15.50 26.18 -4.02
N ASN A 247 -14.74 25.61 -3.09
CA ASN A 247 -13.77 26.31 -2.26
C ASN A 247 -12.46 26.61 -3.01
N ARG A 248 -11.98 25.70 -3.88
CA ARG A 248 -10.83 25.95 -4.78
C ARG A 248 -11.05 27.21 -5.63
N ASN A 249 -12.20 27.37 -6.26
CA ASN A 249 -12.51 28.56 -7.07
C ASN A 249 -12.49 29.87 -6.26
N ARG A 250 -12.90 29.82 -4.99
CA ARG A 250 -12.85 30.98 -4.07
C ARG A 250 -11.40 31.32 -3.66
N MET A 251 -10.55 30.31 -3.49
CA MET A 251 -9.15 30.48 -3.11
C MET A 251 -8.25 30.87 -4.30
N LEU A 252 -8.47 30.31 -5.49
CA LEU A 252 -7.82 30.70 -6.74
C LEU A 252 -8.09 32.18 -7.09
N ARG A 253 -9.32 32.67 -6.88
CA ARG A 253 -9.64 34.11 -6.99
C ARG A 253 -8.86 34.98 -5.99
N LYS A 254 -8.50 34.44 -4.81
CA LYS A 254 -7.69 35.14 -3.80
C LYS A 254 -6.19 35.10 -4.14
N ARG A 255 -5.72 34.00 -4.75
CA ARG A 255 -4.36 33.77 -5.25
C ARG A 255 -4.01 34.67 -6.45
N LYS A 256 -4.95 34.87 -7.39
CA LYS A 256 -4.81 35.83 -8.52
C LYS A 256 -4.66 37.32 -8.09
N LYS A 257 -4.75 37.62 -6.78
CA LYS A 257 -4.46 38.93 -6.18
C LYS A 257 -3.13 38.97 -5.39
N ARG A 258 -2.40 37.85 -5.31
CA ARG A 258 -1.11 37.72 -4.59
C ARG A 258 0.05 37.27 -5.47
N ASP A 259 -0.21 36.57 -6.57
CA ASP A 259 0.83 36.04 -7.46
C ASP A 259 1.44 37.17 -8.35
N ARG A 260 2.18 38.09 -7.71
CA ARG A 260 3.04 39.07 -8.38
C ARG A 260 4.48 39.10 -7.82
N GLU A 261 4.88 38.05 -7.08
CA GLU A 261 6.27 37.83 -6.65
C GLU A 261 6.51 36.37 -6.22
N SER A 262 7.76 35.91 -6.35
CA SER A 262 8.33 34.63 -5.90
C SER A 262 7.84 33.32 -6.56
N SER A 263 8.56 32.89 -7.60
CA SER A 263 8.65 31.49 -8.01
C SER A 263 9.76 30.78 -7.21
N SER A 264 9.40 30.05 -6.15
CA SER A 264 10.32 29.25 -5.35
C SER A 264 9.75 27.85 -5.11
N ASN A 265 10.53 26.80 -5.40
CA ASN A 265 10.14 25.38 -5.28
C ASN A 265 10.11 24.87 -3.82
N SER A 266 9.60 25.67 -2.88
CA SER A 266 9.34 25.22 -1.51
C SER A 266 7.96 24.56 -1.44
N PHE A 267 7.86 23.41 -0.76
CA PHE A 267 6.60 22.71 -0.49
C PHE A 267 5.73 23.52 0.51
N ASN A 268 5.18 24.63 0.04
CA ASN A 268 4.40 25.54 0.87
C ASN A 268 3.09 24.89 1.30
N ASN A 269 2.73 25.08 2.57
CA ASN A 269 1.52 24.52 3.18
C ASN A 269 0.23 24.91 2.41
N SER A 270 0.24 26.05 1.71
CA SER A 270 -0.82 26.46 0.77
C SER A 270 -1.03 25.49 -0.39
N ASP A 271 0.04 25.04 -1.02
CA ASP A 271 -0.02 24.21 -2.23
C ASP A 271 -0.35 22.76 -1.86
N LEU A 272 0.24 22.25 -0.77
CA LEU A 272 -0.10 20.94 -0.18
C LEU A 272 -1.57 20.85 0.24
N SER A 273 -2.22 21.95 0.65
CA SER A 273 -3.66 21.96 0.97
C SER A 273 -4.58 21.74 -0.24
N THR A 274 -4.07 22.03 -1.45
CA THR A 274 -4.79 21.86 -2.72
C THR A 274 -4.38 20.60 -3.50
N ALA A 275 -3.23 20.02 -3.17
CA ALA A 275 -2.73 18.78 -3.74
C ALA A 275 -3.74 17.63 -3.58
N VAL A 276 -3.90 16.86 -4.66
CA VAL A 276 -4.79 15.70 -4.78
C VAL A 276 -3.90 14.49 -4.98
N GLN A 277 -4.10 13.46 -4.17
CA GLN A 277 -3.47 12.16 -4.36
C GLN A 277 -4.15 11.42 -5.51
N ASP A 278 -3.37 11.05 -6.52
CA ASP A 278 -3.74 10.08 -7.55
C ASP A 278 -2.84 8.84 -7.42
N ILE A 279 -3.10 7.77 -8.18
CA ILE A 279 -2.34 6.52 -8.12
C ILE A 279 -1.53 6.24 -9.38
N GLY A 280 -1.59 7.14 -10.37
CA GLY A 280 -0.92 7.04 -11.67
C GLY A 280 -0.35 8.37 -12.17
N ASP A 281 -0.14 9.35 -11.29
CA ASP A 281 0.41 10.67 -11.62
C ASP A 281 1.94 10.76 -11.49
N LYS A 282 2.60 9.66 -11.07
CA LYS A 282 4.03 9.53 -10.79
C LYS A 282 4.52 10.35 -9.59
N LEU A 283 3.62 10.73 -8.70
CA LEU A 283 3.94 11.38 -7.45
C LEU A 283 3.67 10.44 -6.27
N ILE A 284 4.25 10.79 -5.12
CA ILE A 284 4.06 10.06 -3.87
C ILE A 284 3.86 11.03 -2.70
N GLU A 285 2.93 10.68 -1.83
CA GLU A 285 2.56 11.49 -0.68
C GLU A 285 3.44 11.18 0.54
N VAL A 286 4.16 12.19 1.02
CA VAL A 286 4.96 12.10 2.25
C VAL A 286 4.14 12.69 3.41
N ILE A 287 3.93 11.86 4.43
CA ILE A 287 3.10 12.12 5.60
C ILE A 287 3.91 12.01 6.90
N GLY A 288 3.77 13.02 7.76
CA GLY A 288 4.25 13.00 9.14
C GLY A 288 3.21 12.46 10.12
N LEU A 289 3.64 11.57 11.01
CA LEU A 289 2.85 10.99 12.09
C LEU A 289 3.32 11.53 13.44
N GLU A 290 2.49 12.36 14.08
CA GLU A 290 2.81 13.00 15.37
C GLU A 290 3.07 11.98 16.51
N ASN A 291 2.22 10.95 16.65
CA ASN A 291 2.33 9.94 17.72
C ASN A 291 1.33 8.78 17.51
N CYS A 292 1.42 7.75 18.36
CA CYS A 292 0.50 6.60 18.38
C CYS A 292 -0.98 7.01 18.51
N MET A 293 -1.32 8.00 19.36
CA MET A 293 -2.71 8.44 19.51
C MET A 293 -3.23 9.08 18.23
N HIS A 294 -2.41 9.83 17.50
CA HIS A 294 -2.76 10.40 16.21
C HIS A 294 -3.07 9.30 15.17
N VAL A 295 -2.23 8.26 15.08
CA VAL A 295 -2.50 7.08 14.23
C VAL A 295 -3.81 6.40 14.64
N GLY A 296 -4.04 6.21 15.94
CA GLY A 296 -5.28 5.67 16.49
C GLY A 296 -6.52 6.52 16.18
N GLN A 297 -6.42 7.85 16.30
CA GLN A 297 -7.49 8.81 16.00
C GLN A 297 -7.84 8.82 14.51
N VAL A 298 -6.86 8.80 13.60
CA VAL A 298 -7.11 8.69 12.15
C VAL A 298 -7.75 7.34 11.81
N LYS A 299 -7.30 6.26 12.44
CA LYS A 299 -7.91 4.92 12.26
C LYS A 299 -9.35 4.84 12.79
N ALA A 300 -9.66 5.58 13.85
CA ALA A 300 -11.00 5.70 14.42
C ALA A 300 -11.90 6.73 13.72
N GLY A 301 -11.37 7.51 12.77
CA GLY A 301 -12.09 8.62 12.12
C GLY A 301 -12.27 9.87 12.98
N LEU A 302 -11.55 9.97 14.11
CA LEU A 302 -11.57 11.11 15.04
C LEU A 302 -10.64 12.25 14.61
N ARG A 303 -9.64 11.97 13.75
CA ARG A 303 -8.84 12.98 13.03
C ARG A 303 -8.93 12.73 11.52
N ALA A 304 -8.88 13.81 10.75
CA ALA A 304 -9.13 13.79 9.30
C ALA A 304 -7.97 13.23 8.46
N SER A 305 -6.72 13.45 8.87
CA SER A 305 -5.52 13.09 8.10
C SER A 305 -4.27 13.08 8.98
N GLY A 306 -3.15 12.57 8.45
CA GLY A 306 -1.82 12.88 8.96
C GLY A 306 -1.38 14.29 8.55
N ARG A 307 -0.13 14.67 8.88
CA ARG A 307 0.47 15.94 8.45
C ARG A 307 1.03 15.78 7.03
N ARG A 308 0.51 16.53 6.05
CA ARG A 308 1.12 16.62 4.70
C ARG A 308 2.51 17.25 4.81
N LEU A 309 3.54 16.57 4.30
CA LEU A 309 4.92 17.05 4.27
C LEU A 309 5.38 17.39 2.85
N ALA A 310 5.10 16.51 1.88
CA ALA A 310 5.39 16.73 0.46
C ALA A 310 4.49 15.87 -0.43
N GLN A 311 4.38 16.26 -1.71
CA GLN A 311 3.95 15.40 -2.81
C GLN A 311 5.03 15.53 -3.89
N CYS A 312 5.72 14.45 -4.23
CA CYS A 312 6.99 14.50 -4.96
C CYS A 312 7.23 13.25 -5.82
N SER A 313 8.15 13.32 -6.79
CA SER A 313 8.51 12.21 -7.67
C SER A 313 9.63 11.30 -7.12
N SER A 314 10.26 11.70 -6.02
CA SER A 314 11.36 10.98 -5.38
C SER A 314 11.48 11.36 -3.91
N VAL A 315 11.83 10.39 -3.07
CA VAL A 315 12.04 10.57 -1.63
C VAL A 315 13.35 9.88 -1.23
N VAL A 316 14.22 10.60 -0.52
CA VAL A 316 15.39 10.05 0.16
C VAL A 316 15.22 10.28 1.65
N ILE A 317 15.22 9.22 2.43
CA ILE A 317 15.19 9.27 3.90
C ILE A 317 16.56 8.81 4.41
N ARG A 318 17.21 9.61 5.26
CA ARG A 318 18.47 9.26 5.92
C ARG A 318 18.25 9.25 7.41
N LEU A 319 18.65 8.16 8.07
CA LEU A 319 18.75 8.09 9.52
C LEU A 319 20.13 8.64 9.94
N GLN A 320 20.18 9.48 10.96
CA GLN A 320 21.43 9.99 11.53
C GLN A 320 21.98 8.96 12.52
N ALA A 321 23.30 8.75 12.53
CA ALA A 321 23.97 7.68 13.28
C ALA A 321 24.04 7.90 14.80
N THR A 322 23.20 8.77 15.36
CA THR A 322 23.16 9.11 16.79
C THR A 322 22.15 8.30 17.59
N SER A 323 21.30 7.50 16.93
CA SER A 323 20.16 6.79 17.53
C SER A 323 20.34 5.26 17.57
N ASP A 324 21.44 4.78 18.16
CA ASP A 324 21.90 3.36 18.07
C ASP A 324 20.98 2.31 18.74
N GLU A 325 19.91 2.68 19.44
CA GLU A 325 19.05 1.72 20.18
C GLU A 325 17.55 1.72 19.81
N HIS A 326 17.06 2.63 18.94
CA HIS A 326 15.60 2.91 18.89
C HIS A 326 14.90 2.72 17.54
N ILE A 327 15.63 2.67 16.42
CA ILE A 327 15.02 2.55 15.08
C ILE A 327 15.44 1.24 14.41
N LYS A 328 14.65 0.19 14.60
CA LYS A 328 14.72 -1.03 13.76
C LYS A 328 13.82 -0.85 12.54
N LEU A 329 14.40 -0.96 11.35
CA LEU A 329 13.71 -0.92 10.05
C LEU A 329 13.12 -2.30 9.70
#